data_AF-A0A954A1S9-F1
#
_entry.id   AF-A0A954A1S9-F1
#
_cell.length_a   1.000
_cell.length_b   1.000
_cell.length_c   1.000
_cell.angle_alpha   90.00
_cell.angle_beta   90.00
_cell.angle_gamma   90.00
#
_symmetry.space_group_name_H-M   'P 1'
#
loop_
_entity.id
_entity.type
_entity.pdbx_description
1 polymer ?
#
loop_
_entity_poly.entity_id
_entity_poly.type
_entity_poly.pdbx_seq_one_letter_code
_entity_poly.pdbx_strand_id
1 'polypeptide(L)'
;MSSARRDPHFDDGSSARPDFRRSGRSISPRKIAQLCAQVRQALDLALHGDVHDELLLDVEVERVEPCADPGRLQAVFLAHGPAATEIERVRGALEAVRGILTEEVARSIHRRRVPELLFDVRPAAPDA
;
A
#
# COMPACT_ATOMS: atom_id res chain seq x y z
N MET A 1 -19.74 -36.00 30.95
CA MET A 1 -18.61 -35.91 29.99
C MET A 1 -18.72 -34.56 29.29
N SER A 2 -18.08 -33.53 29.86
CA SER A 2 -18.28 -32.13 29.45
C SER A 2 -17.17 -31.69 28.51
N SER A 3 -17.56 -31.26 27.32
CA SER A 3 -16.71 -30.84 26.21
C SER A 3 -16.10 -29.47 26.52
N ALA A 4 -14.77 -29.38 26.58
CA ALA A 4 -14.05 -28.11 26.68
C ALA A 4 -14.17 -27.35 25.35
N ARG A 5 -14.94 -26.26 25.34
CA ARG A 5 -14.91 -25.28 24.25
C ARG A 5 -13.77 -24.30 24.54
N ARG A 6 -12.84 -24.21 23.58
CA ARG A 6 -11.78 -23.20 23.51
C ARG A 6 -12.43 -21.87 23.16
N ASP A 7 -12.32 -20.88 24.03
CA ASP A 7 -12.66 -19.51 23.69
C ASP A 7 -11.57 -18.92 22.76
N PRO A 8 -11.92 -18.37 21.58
CA PRO A 8 -11.01 -17.54 20.82
C PRO A 8 -10.96 -16.15 21.46
N HIS A 9 -9.79 -15.76 21.96
CA HIS A 9 -9.55 -14.41 22.46
C HIS A 9 -9.50 -13.44 21.26
N PHE A 10 -10.61 -12.74 21.04
CA PHE A 10 -10.72 -11.62 20.11
C PHE A 10 -10.32 -10.36 20.88
N ASP A 11 -9.08 -9.90 20.68
CA ASP A 11 -8.58 -8.64 21.26
C ASP A 11 -9.16 -7.48 20.43
N ASP A 12 -10.37 -7.07 20.81
CA ASP A 12 -11.09 -5.94 20.22
C ASP A 12 -10.92 -4.70 21.10
N GLY A 13 -10.53 -3.59 20.47
CA GLY A 13 -11.00 -2.28 20.87
C GLY A 13 -10.38 -1.62 22.11
N SER A 14 -9.52 -0.65 21.81
CA SER A 14 -9.55 0.71 22.38
C SER A 14 -8.76 1.01 23.67
N SER A 15 -7.83 1.94 23.53
CA SER A 15 -7.57 2.92 24.60
C SER A 15 -7.62 4.30 23.97
N ALA A 16 -8.67 5.04 24.33
CA ALA A 16 -8.84 6.44 24.02
C ALA A 16 -7.84 7.29 24.82
N ARG A 17 -6.90 7.91 24.09
CA ARG A 17 -6.11 9.15 24.31
C ARG A 17 -5.42 9.39 25.68
N PRO A 18 -4.14 9.83 25.64
CA PRO A 18 -3.87 11.27 25.66
C PRO A 18 -2.81 11.72 24.63
N ASP A 19 -2.63 13.03 24.51
CA ASP A 19 -1.69 13.70 23.62
C ASP A 19 -0.23 13.25 23.75
N PHE A 20 0.30 12.56 22.74
CA PHE A 20 1.73 12.22 22.67
C PHE A 20 2.42 12.98 21.52
N ARG A 21 2.82 14.22 21.83
CA ARG A 21 4.00 14.82 21.17
C ARG A 21 5.21 13.97 21.59
N ARG A 22 5.86 13.31 20.63
CA ARG A 22 7.13 12.55 20.75
C ARG A 22 7.09 11.32 21.69
N SER A 23 6.71 10.16 21.16
CA SER A 23 7.27 8.88 21.64
C SER A 23 7.07 7.79 20.59
N GLY A 24 8.16 7.38 19.94
CA GLY A 24 8.19 6.31 18.96
C GLY A 24 7.84 4.96 19.60
N ARG A 25 6.55 4.61 19.60
CA ARG A 25 6.13 3.22 19.76
C ARG A 25 6.57 2.52 18.48
N SER A 26 7.71 1.81 18.51
CA SER A 26 8.18 1.07 17.34
C SER A 26 7.08 0.08 16.96
N ILE A 27 6.49 0.32 15.79
CA ILE A 27 5.52 -0.61 15.23
C ILE A 27 6.31 -1.90 14.98
N SER A 28 5.79 -3.04 15.44
CA SER A 28 6.51 -4.30 15.29
C SER A 28 6.77 -4.56 13.79
N PRO A 29 7.92 -5.15 13.42
CA PRO A 29 8.24 -5.44 12.02
C PRO A 29 7.13 -6.22 11.32
N ARG A 30 6.44 -7.12 12.04
CA ARG A 30 5.27 -7.87 11.55
C ARG A 30 4.10 -6.97 11.14
N LYS A 31 3.77 -5.96 11.95
CA LYS A 31 2.68 -5.02 11.65
C LYS A 31 3.04 -4.10 10.48
N ILE A 32 4.32 -3.74 10.33
CA ILE A 32 4.78 -2.97 9.15
C ILE A 32 4.67 -3.82 7.89
N ALA A 33 5.14 -5.07 7.92
CA ALA A 33 5.01 -5.99 6.79
C ALA A 33 3.54 -6.22 6.40
N GLN A 34 2.66 -6.39 7.38
CA GLN A 34 1.21 -6.52 7.15
C GLN A 34 0.63 -5.27 6.48
N LEU A 35 1.00 -4.08 6.96
CA LEU A 35 0.56 -2.82 6.36
C LEU A 35 1.04 -2.72 4.90
N CYS A 36 2.31 -3.02 4.62
CA CYS A 36 2.85 -2.98 3.27
C CYS A 36 2.12 -3.97 2.34
N ALA A 37 1.83 -5.19 2.83
CA ALA A 37 1.07 -6.18 2.08
C ALA A 37 -0.36 -5.72 1.75
N GLN A 38 -1.06 -5.11 2.72
CA GLN A 38 -2.40 -4.54 2.53
C GLN A 38 -2.40 -3.41 1.51
N VAL A 39 -1.43 -2.49 1.63
CA VAL A 39 -1.29 -1.36 0.70
C VAL A 39 -0.98 -1.86 -0.71
N ARG A 40 -0.08 -2.84 -0.87
CA ARG A 40 0.21 -3.45 -2.18
C ARG A 40 -1.06 -4.01 -2.82
N GLN A 41 -1.83 -4.79 -2.05
CA GLN A 41 -3.06 -5.40 -2.54
C GLN A 41 -4.12 -4.35 -2.93
N ALA A 42 -4.24 -3.28 -2.16
CA ALA A 42 -5.18 -2.19 -2.47
C ALA A 42 -4.79 -1.44 -3.74
N LEU A 43 -3.50 -1.16 -3.93
CA LEU A 43 -3.00 -0.52 -5.15
C LEU A 43 -3.22 -1.41 -6.38
N ASP A 44 -2.99 -2.71 -6.25
CA ASP A 44 -3.21 -3.69 -7.31
C ASP A 44 -4.68 -3.73 -7.74
N LEU A 45 -5.60 -3.81 -6.78
CA LEU A 45 -7.05 -3.77 -7.06
C LEU A 45 -7.48 -2.44 -7.68
N ALA A 46 -6.96 -1.31 -7.18
CA ALA A 46 -7.29 0.01 -7.71
C ALA A 46 -6.84 0.19 -9.16
N LEU A 47 -5.62 -0.27 -9.49
CA LEU A 47 -5.11 -0.23 -10.87
C LEU A 47 -5.96 -1.03 -11.85
N HIS A 48 -6.43 -2.22 -11.44
CA HIS A 48 -7.24 -3.08 -12.31
C HIS A 48 -8.74 -2.77 -12.30
N GLY A 49 -9.24 -2.05 -11.29
CA GLY A 49 -10.67 -1.82 -11.08
C GLY A 49 -11.14 -0.39 -11.32
N ASP A 50 -10.47 0.59 -10.69
CA ASP A 50 -10.94 1.98 -10.59
C ASP A 50 -10.19 2.95 -11.50
N VAL A 51 -9.02 2.54 -12.00
CA VAL A 51 -8.20 3.30 -12.93
C VAL A 51 -8.51 2.87 -14.37
N HIS A 52 -8.74 3.86 -15.24
CA HIS A 52 -9.10 3.63 -16.66
C HIS A 52 -8.16 4.40 -17.60
N ASP A 53 -6.87 4.42 -17.28
CA ASP A 53 -5.83 5.02 -18.12
C ASP A 53 -5.14 3.91 -18.93
N GLU A 54 -5.12 4.04 -20.26
CA GLU A 54 -4.53 3.05 -21.17
C GLU A 54 -3.03 2.84 -20.89
N LEU A 55 -2.31 3.88 -20.46
CA LEU A 55 -0.88 3.79 -20.15
C LEU A 55 -0.62 2.98 -18.88
N LEU A 56 -1.60 2.92 -17.97
CA LEU A 56 -1.50 2.18 -16.72
C LEU A 56 -1.95 0.72 -16.83
N LEU A 57 -2.49 0.29 -17.98
CA LEU A 57 -2.87 -1.11 -18.22
C LEU A 57 -1.66 -2.06 -18.24
N ASP A 58 -0.51 -1.58 -18.72
CA ASP A 58 0.74 -2.33 -18.76
C ASP A 58 1.62 -2.05 -17.52
N VAL A 59 1.00 -1.68 -16.38
CA VAL A 59 1.71 -1.34 -15.15
C VAL A 59 1.22 -2.22 -14.00
N GLU A 60 2.15 -2.85 -13.27
CA GLU A 60 1.84 -3.67 -12.11
C GLU A 60 2.54 -3.16 -10.84
N VAL A 61 2.00 -3.53 -9.67
CA VAL A 61 2.63 -3.23 -8.38
C VAL A 61 3.59 -4.37 -7.99
N GLU A 62 4.90 -4.13 -8.08
CA GLU A 62 5.90 -5.13 -7.69
C GLU A 62 5.92 -5.34 -6.18
N ARG A 63 6.10 -4.25 -5.42
CA ARG A 63 6.17 -4.30 -3.97
C ARG A 63 5.87 -2.94 -3.34
N VAL A 64 5.55 -2.98 -2.06
CA VAL A 64 5.46 -1.78 -1.21
C VAL A 64 6.39 -1.98 -0.02
N GLU A 65 7.21 -0.97 0.27
CA GLU A 65 8.21 -1.01 1.33
C GLU A 65 8.15 0.24 2.22
N PRO A 66 8.48 0.11 3.52
CA PRO A 66 8.50 1.25 4.42
C PRO A 66 9.69 2.16 4.12
N CYS A 67 9.47 3.48 4.11
CA CYS A 67 10.56 4.45 4.08
C CYS A 67 11.18 4.62 5.48
N ALA A 68 12.37 5.23 5.52
CA ALA A 68 13.01 5.64 6.78
C ALA A 68 12.13 6.64 7.56
N ASP A 69 11.37 7.48 6.85
CA ASP A 69 10.43 8.43 7.44
C ASP A 69 9.13 7.75 7.91
N PRO A 70 8.78 7.87 9.21
CA PRO A 70 7.59 7.24 9.73
C PRO A 70 6.33 7.85 9.11
N GLY A 71 5.57 7.04 8.39
CA GLY A 71 4.31 7.45 7.75
C GLY A 71 4.38 7.56 6.22
N ARG A 72 5.52 7.24 5.61
CA ARG A 72 5.68 7.13 4.17
C ARG A 72 5.92 5.68 3.76
N LEU A 73 5.37 5.29 2.63
CA LEU A 73 5.62 4.01 1.98
C LEU A 73 6.06 4.26 0.55
N GLN A 74 7.03 3.50 0.08
CA GLN A 74 7.43 3.48 -1.32
C GLN A 74 6.71 2.34 -2.02
N ALA A 75 5.93 2.67 -3.03
CA ALA A 75 5.30 1.71 -3.92
C ALA A 75 6.14 1.63 -5.20
N VAL A 76 6.63 0.43 -5.49
CA VAL A 76 7.44 0.14 -6.67
C VAL A 76 6.53 -0.49 -7.71
N PHE A 77 6.50 0.12 -8.89
CA PHE A 77 5.71 -0.30 -10.03
C PHE A 77 6.64 -0.75 -11.17
N LEU A 78 6.24 -1.80 -11.86
CA LEU A 78 6.89 -2.26 -13.08
C LEU A 78 6.01 -1.89 -14.27
N ALA A 79 6.61 -1.21 -15.24
CA ALA A 79 5.99 -0.89 -16.52
C ALA A 79 6.47 -1.89 -17.57
N HIS A 80 5.52 -2.48 -18.29
CA HIS A 80 5.74 -3.51 -19.31
C HIS A 80 5.52 -2.93 -20.71
N GLY A 81 5.92 -3.68 -21.75
CA GLY A 81 5.59 -3.34 -23.13
C GLY A 81 5.96 -1.89 -23.53
N PRO A 82 5.05 -1.15 -24.19
CA PRO A 82 5.27 0.25 -24.54
C PRO A 82 5.53 1.15 -23.32
N ALA A 83 4.81 0.92 -22.22
CA ALA A 83 4.92 1.69 -20.98
C ALA A 83 6.35 1.64 -20.38
N ALA A 84 7.06 0.52 -20.58
CA ALA A 84 8.46 0.37 -20.16
C ALA A 84 9.41 1.42 -20.78
N THR A 85 9.07 1.96 -21.95
CA THR A 85 9.85 3.00 -22.64
C THR A 85 9.41 4.43 -22.26
N GLU A 86 8.32 4.56 -21.50
CA GLU A 86 7.65 5.83 -21.22
C GLU A 86 7.50 6.10 -19.72
N ILE A 87 8.49 5.68 -18.92
CA ILE A 87 8.49 5.74 -17.44
C ILE A 87 8.04 7.08 -16.88
N GLU A 88 8.44 8.20 -17.48
CA GLU A 88 8.04 9.52 -16.98
C GLU A 88 6.56 9.84 -17.27
N ARG A 89 6.01 9.37 -18.39
CA ARG A 89 4.56 9.47 -18.65
C ARG A 89 3.78 8.56 -17.71
N VAL A 90 4.27 7.33 -17.47
CA VAL A 90 3.66 6.40 -16.51
C VAL A 90 3.64 7.02 -15.11
N ARG A 91 4.76 7.61 -14.67
CA ARG A 91 4.84 8.35 -13.42
C ARG A 91 3.81 9.48 -13.37
N GLY A 92 3.71 10.28 -14.43
CA GLY A 92 2.72 11.35 -14.54
C GLY A 92 1.27 10.85 -14.45
N ALA A 93 0.96 9.73 -15.10
CA ALA A 93 -0.35 9.09 -15.04
C ALA A 93 -0.67 8.57 -13.62
N LEU A 94 0.27 7.91 -12.95
CA LEU A 94 0.13 7.49 -11.55
C LEU A 94 -0.11 8.67 -10.61
N GLU A 95 0.60 9.79 -10.80
CA GLU A 95 0.38 11.01 -10.04
C GLU A 95 -1.01 11.62 -10.30
N ALA A 96 -1.50 11.58 -11.55
CA ALA A 96 -2.83 12.06 -11.89
C ALA A 96 -3.95 11.25 -11.20
N VAL A 97 -3.76 9.94 -11.02
CA VAL A 97 -4.71 9.06 -10.32
C VAL A 97 -4.40 8.85 -8.84
N ARG A 98 -3.42 9.57 -8.27
CA ARG A 98 -3.01 9.46 -6.86
C ARG A 98 -4.18 9.51 -5.89
N GLY A 99 -5.18 10.35 -6.16
CA GLY A 99 -6.38 10.49 -5.32
C GLY A 99 -7.12 9.16 -5.18
N ILE A 100 -7.37 8.48 -6.30
CA ILE A 100 -8.04 7.18 -6.38
C ILE A 100 -7.21 6.13 -5.62
N LEU A 101 -5.92 6.03 -5.92
CA LEU A 101 -5.01 5.10 -5.26
C LEU A 101 -4.96 5.31 -3.74
N THR A 102 -4.93 6.57 -3.31
CA THR A 102 -4.90 6.92 -1.88
C THR A 102 -6.22 6.60 -1.20
N GLU A 103 -7.36 6.78 -1.88
CA GLU A 103 -8.69 6.44 -1.35
C GLU A 103 -8.83 4.94 -1.15
N GLU A 104 -8.42 4.11 -2.12
CA GLU A 104 -8.47 2.66 -2.00
C GLU A 104 -7.51 2.14 -0.90
N VAL A 105 -6.34 2.75 -0.78
CA VAL A 105 -5.45 2.48 0.38
C VAL A 105 -6.12 2.89 1.70
N ALA A 106 -6.82 4.02 1.75
CA ALA A 106 -7.51 4.45 2.96
C ALA A 106 -8.62 3.48 3.39
N ARG A 107 -9.36 2.93 2.41
CA ARG A 107 -10.44 1.96 2.63
C ARG A 107 -9.92 0.60 3.09
N SER A 108 -8.75 0.18 2.61
CA SER A 108 -8.17 -1.13 2.92
C SER A 108 -7.45 -1.23 4.27
N ILE A 109 -7.09 -0.10 4.89
CA ILE A 109 -6.30 -0.08 6.13
C ILE A 109 -7.10 0.44 7.33
N HIS A 110 -6.94 -0.23 8.47
CA HIS A 110 -7.55 0.20 9.74
C HIS A 110 -6.62 1.18 10.48
N ARG A 111 -6.37 2.36 9.89
CA ARG A 111 -5.45 3.35 10.47
C ARG A 111 -6.02 4.76 10.47
N ARG A 112 -5.74 5.50 11.54
CA ARG A 112 -6.16 6.91 11.69
C ARG A 112 -5.63 7.84 10.59
N ARG A 113 -4.48 7.52 9.98
CA ARG A 113 -3.87 8.32 8.92
C ARG A 113 -3.37 7.41 7.81
N VAL A 114 -3.76 7.73 6.59
CA VAL A 114 -3.27 7.08 5.37
C VAL A 114 -1.79 7.43 5.20
N PRO A 115 -0.91 6.43 4.95
CA PRO A 115 0.48 6.70 4.61
C PRO A 115 0.59 7.56 3.35
N GLU A 116 1.59 8.42 3.31
CA GLU A 116 1.96 9.07 2.06
C GLU A 116 2.65 8.05 1.15
N LEU A 117 2.20 7.95 -0.10
CA LEU A 117 2.75 7.01 -1.08
C LEU A 117 3.76 7.71 -1.97
N LEU A 118 4.98 7.19 -2.01
CA LEU A 118 6.01 7.58 -2.97
C LEU A 118 5.99 6.58 -4.12
N PHE A 119 5.89 7.07 -5.37
CA PHE A 119 5.82 6.22 -6.55
C PHE A 119 7.20 6.07 -7.18
N ASP A 120 7.68 4.83 -7.23
CA ASP A 120 8.91 4.44 -7.91
C ASP A 120 8.54 3.56 -9.10
N VAL A 121 8.70 4.07 -10.32
CA VAL A 121 8.34 3.36 -11.55
C VAL A 121 9.62 2.90 -12.23
N ARG A 122 9.67 1.62 -12.59
CA ARG A 122 10.82 0.99 -13.24
C ARG A 122 10.35 0.25 -14.49
N PRO A 123 11.17 0.18 -15.55
CA PRO A 123 10.90 -0.73 -16.63
C PRO A 123 11.00 -2.17 -16.12
N ALA A 124 10.05 -3.02 -16.49
CA ALA A 124 10.20 -4.45 -16.32
C ALA A 124 11.42 -4.93 -17.11
N ALA A 125 12.17 -5.88 -16.53
CA ALA A 125 13.23 -6.52 -17.31
C ALA A 125 12.57 -7.23 -18.51
N PRO A 126 13.14 -7.16 -19.72
CA PRO A 126 12.63 -7.95 -20.82
C PRO A 126 12.74 -9.42 -20.42
N ASP A 127 11.63 -10.16 -20.52
CA ASP A 127 11.63 -11.61 -20.36
C ASP A 127 12.66 -12.19 -21.34
N ALA A 128 13.72 -12.79 -20.78
CA ALA A 128 14.87 -13.30 -21.52
C ALA A 128 14.52 -14.54 -22.36
#